data_AF-A0A7V6PY85-F1
#
_entry.id   AF-A0A7V6PY85-F1
#
_cell.length_a   1.000
_cell.length_b   1.000
_cell.length_c   1.000
_cell.angle_alpha   90.00
_cell.angle_beta   90.00
_cell.angle_gamma   90.00
#
_symmetry.space_group_name_H-M   'P 1'
#
loop_
_entity.id
_entity.type
_entity.pdbx_description
1 polymer ?
#
loop_
_entity_poly.entity_id
_entity_poly.type
_entity_poly.pdbx_seq_one_letter_code
_entity_poly.pdbx_strand_id
1 'polypeptide(L)'
;MVQKRNSYVYGSTAEKIEYDVYEHNEVLKEKKKYRANRLIKARMVAEILLIFTLGLILMYRYAQIADINFKISSKERQYEELRNENSRLKVAIENATNLSKITQIAQEELGMQKPDKYQIVYIEVPKTSFTVTSEQYKEDVEKDTTFLAKLVNKIEMFLNLFG
;
A
#
# COMPACT_ATOMS: atom_id res chain seq x y z
N MET A 1 -16.87 -48.60 49.40
CA MET A 1 -16.08 -48.00 50.50
C MET A 1 -14.98 -48.98 50.88
N VAL A 2 -13.71 -48.68 50.58
CA VAL A 2 -12.58 -49.58 50.85
C VAL A 2 -11.96 -49.14 52.17
N GLN A 3 -12.08 -49.95 53.22
CA GLN A 3 -11.41 -49.70 54.51
C GLN A 3 -9.91 -49.91 54.34
N LYS A 4 -9.14 -48.82 54.43
CA LYS A 4 -7.68 -48.85 54.42
C LYS A 4 -7.22 -49.31 55.82
N ARG A 5 -6.65 -50.52 55.92
CA ARG A 5 -6.07 -51.03 57.17
C ARG A 5 -4.74 -50.32 57.41
N ASN A 6 -4.67 -49.46 58.43
CA ASN A 6 -3.43 -48.78 58.81
C ASN A 6 -2.46 -49.79 59.46
N SER A 7 -1.51 -50.30 58.70
CA SER A 7 -0.35 -51.03 59.25
C SER A 7 0.80 -50.05 59.48
N TYR A 8 1.14 -49.81 60.75
CA TYR A 8 2.29 -48.97 61.12
C TYR A 8 3.58 -49.78 60.93
N VAL A 9 4.50 -49.29 60.10
CA VAL A 9 5.83 -49.86 59.91
C VAL A 9 6.83 -48.95 60.63
N TYR A 10 7.55 -49.50 61.61
CA TYR A 10 8.49 -48.76 62.44
C TYR A 10 9.93 -48.91 61.90
N GLY A 11 10.60 -47.78 61.63
CA GLY A 11 12.00 -47.73 61.20
C GLY A 11 12.25 -46.76 60.05
N SER A 12 13.51 -46.69 59.57
CA SER A 12 13.94 -45.85 58.45
C SER A 12 13.38 -46.24 57.07
N THR A 13 12.57 -47.31 57.01
CA THR A 13 11.90 -47.83 55.81
C THR A 13 10.42 -47.39 55.74
N ALA A 14 9.96 -46.53 56.66
CA ALA A 14 8.60 -46.01 56.61
C ALA A 14 8.34 -45.24 55.31
N GLU A 15 7.23 -45.55 54.64
CA GLU A 15 6.80 -44.86 53.43
C GLU A 15 6.63 -43.36 53.72
N LYS A 16 7.34 -42.51 52.97
CA LYS A 16 7.21 -41.07 53.11
C LYS A 16 5.82 -40.66 52.62
N ILE A 17 4.95 -40.32 53.55
CA ILE A 17 3.62 -39.79 53.25
C ILE A 17 3.73 -38.57 52.33
N GLU A 18 3.16 -38.67 51.13
CA GLU A 18 3.03 -37.56 50.20
C GLU A 18 1.98 -36.60 50.76
N TYR A 19 2.43 -35.53 51.41
CA TYR A 19 1.56 -34.52 52.01
C TYR A 19 1.18 -33.48 50.96
N ASP A 20 -0.02 -33.58 50.39
CA ASP A 20 -0.59 -32.49 49.61
C ASP A 20 -1.12 -31.40 50.55
N VAL A 21 -0.32 -30.34 50.68
CA VAL A 21 -0.63 -29.14 51.47
C VAL A 21 -1.99 -28.53 51.09
N TYR A 22 -2.46 -28.73 49.86
CA TYR A 22 -3.73 -28.19 49.36
C TYR A 22 -4.95 -29.09 49.61
N GLU A 23 -4.75 -30.34 50.03
CA GLU A 23 -5.86 -31.24 50.34
C GLU A 23 -6.38 -31.03 51.76
N HIS A 24 -5.45 -30.76 52.70
CA HIS A 24 -5.74 -30.64 54.13
C HIS A 24 -5.94 -29.19 54.60
N ASN A 25 -5.45 -28.18 53.86
CA ASN A 25 -5.59 -26.78 54.22
C ASN A 25 -6.60 -26.06 53.30
N GLU A 26 -7.78 -25.75 53.84
CA GLU A 26 -8.86 -25.11 53.10
C GLU A 26 -8.46 -23.74 52.54
N VAL A 27 -7.69 -22.94 53.30
CA VAL A 27 -7.24 -21.59 52.88
C VAL A 27 -6.31 -21.65 51.66
N LEU A 28 -5.41 -22.62 51.61
CA LEU A 28 -4.49 -22.78 50.49
C LEU A 28 -5.19 -23.35 49.25
N LYS A 29 -6.15 -24.28 49.45
CA LYS A 29 -7.01 -24.81 48.41
C LYS A 29 -7.82 -23.71 47.73
N GLU A 30 -8.40 -22.81 48.51
CA GLU A 30 -9.11 -21.65 48.00
C GLU A 30 -8.19 -20.71 47.22
N LYS A 31 -7.01 -20.36 47.75
CA LYS A 31 -6.03 -19.51 47.03
C LYS A 31 -5.62 -20.10 45.68
N LYS A 32 -5.45 -21.43 45.58
CA LYS A 32 -5.16 -22.13 44.30
C LYS A 32 -6.32 -21.99 43.31
N LYS A 33 -7.56 -22.19 43.76
CA LYS A 33 -8.78 -21.98 42.94
C LYS A 33 -8.91 -20.52 42.48
N TYR A 34 -8.66 -19.54 43.35
CA TYR A 34 -8.70 -18.11 42.97
C TYR A 34 -7.67 -17.78 41.88
N ARG A 35 -6.43 -18.30 41.98
CA ARG A 35 -5.40 -18.09 40.95
C ARG A 35 -5.79 -18.73 39.62
N ALA A 36 -6.31 -19.95 39.63
CA ALA A 36 -6.80 -20.63 38.43
C ALA A 36 -7.96 -19.84 37.78
N ASN A 37 -8.94 -19.40 38.58
CA ASN A 37 -10.07 -18.61 38.11
C ASN A 37 -9.64 -17.26 37.53
N ARG A 38 -8.61 -16.61 38.11
CA ARG A 38 -8.05 -15.36 37.58
C ARG A 38 -7.39 -15.57 36.20
N LEU A 39 -6.66 -16.66 36.01
CA LEU A 39 -6.06 -16.99 34.71
C LEU A 39 -7.12 -17.29 33.66
N ILE A 40 -8.19 -18.01 34.02
CA ILE A 40 -9.31 -18.28 33.12
C ILE A 40 -10.03 -16.98 32.73
N LYS A 41 -10.31 -16.09 33.70
CA LYS A 41 -10.87 -14.75 33.43
C LYS A 41 -9.97 -13.92 32.52
N ALA A 42 -8.66 -13.92 32.76
CA ALA A 42 -7.71 -13.19 31.91
C ALA A 42 -7.69 -13.74 30.47
N ARG A 43 -7.78 -15.06 30.28
CA ARG A 43 -7.90 -15.68 28.94
C ARG A 43 -9.18 -15.25 28.23
N MET A 44 -10.33 -15.29 28.92
CA MET A 44 -11.59 -14.82 28.34
C MET A 44 -11.53 -13.35 27.91
N VAL A 45 -10.93 -12.48 28.74
CA VAL A 45 -10.73 -11.07 28.37
C VAL A 45 -9.80 -10.94 27.17
N ALA A 46 -8.72 -11.74 27.10
CA ALA A 46 -7.80 -11.73 25.97
C ALA A 46 -8.47 -12.18 24.67
N GLU A 47 -9.35 -13.18 24.70
CA GLU A 47 -10.11 -13.64 23.52
C GLU A 47 -11.09 -12.55 23.03
N ILE A 48 -11.80 -11.88 23.94
CA ILE A 48 -12.68 -10.76 23.59
C ILE A 48 -11.88 -9.61 22.96
N LEU A 49 -10.72 -9.27 23.54
CA LEU A 49 -9.83 -8.26 22.98
C LEU A 49 -9.31 -8.66 21.60
N LEU A 50 -8.98 -9.93 21.39
CA LEU A 50 -8.54 -10.44 20.09
C LEU A 50 -9.63 -10.21 19.03
N ILE A 51 -10.86 -10.63 19.30
CA ILE A 51 -11.99 -10.42 18.37
C ILE A 51 -12.24 -8.92 18.12
N PHE A 52 -12.17 -8.10 19.16
CA PHE A 52 -12.33 -6.66 19.04
C PHE A 52 -11.25 -6.03 18.16
N THR A 53 -9.98 -6.42 18.36
CA THR A 53 -8.86 -5.93 17.52
C THR A 53 -9.01 -6.35 16.06
N LEU A 54 -9.49 -7.56 15.78
CA LEU A 54 -9.80 -7.99 14.41
C LEU A 54 -10.88 -7.10 13.78
N GLY A 55 -11.92 -6.74 14.54
CA GLY A 55 -12.95 -5.81 14.09
C GLY A 55 -12.41 -4.41 13.77
N LEU A 56 -11.51 -3.88 14.61
CA LEU A 56 -10.86 -2.59 14.36
C LEU A 56 -9.97 -2.62 13.11
N ILE A 57 -9.22 -3.71 12.89
CA ILE A 57 -8.37 -3.87 11.70
C ILE A 57 -9.24 -3.87 10.42
N LEU A 58 -10.36 -4.58 10.43
CA LEU A 58 -11.30 -4.57 9.30
C LEU A 58 -11.86 -3.17 9.04
N MET A 59 -12.28 -2.46 10.08
CA MET A 59 -12.77 -1.09 9.95
C MET A 59 -11.70 -0.16 9.36
N TYR A 60 -10.46 -0.27 9.83
CA TYR A 60 -9.33 0.49 9.31
C TYR A 60 -9.06 0.21 7.83
N ARG A 61 -9.12 -1.06 7.40
CA ARG A 61 -9.05 -1.46 5.98
C ARG A 61 -10.10 -0.78 5.13
N TYR A 62 -11.36 -0.81 5.58
CA TYR A 62 -12.45 -0.16 4.86
C TYR A 62 -12.25 1.35 4.74
N ALA A 63 -11.77 2.00 5.80
CA ALA A 63 -11.44 3.43 5.77
C ALA A 63 -10.32 3.74 4.75
N GLN A 64 -9.24 2.96 4.74
CA GLN A 64 -8.18 3.14 3.74
C GLN A 64 -8.68 2.96 2.30
N ILE A 65 -9.52 1.95 2.05
CA ILE A 65 -10.10 1.71 0.73
C ILE A 65 -10.93 2.93 0.29
N ALA A 66 -11.71 3.53 1.20
CA ALA A 66 -12.48 4.73 0.93
C ALA A 66 -11.57 5.92 0.56
N ASP A 67 -10.48 6.13 1.30
CA ASP A 67 -9.51 7.19 1.02
C ASP A 67 -8.81 6.99 -0.33
N ILE A 68 -8.43 5.75 -0.66
CA ILE A 68 -7.83 5.42 -1.96
C ILE A 68 -8.82 5.69 -3.09
N ASN A 69 -10.08 5.26 -2.94
CA ASN A 69 -11.13 5.54 -3.93
C ASN A 69 -11.36 7.04 -4.12
N PHE A 70 -11.32 7.82 -3.04
CA PHE A 70 -11.43 9.27 -3.13
C PHE A 70 -10.25 9.89 -3.89
N LYS A 71 -9.02 9.45 -3.61
CA LYS A 71 -7.82 9.88 -4.33
C LYS A 71 -7.89 9.51 -5.81
N ILE A 72 -8.31 8.29 -6.14
CA ILE A 72 -8.50 7.84 -7.53
C ILE A 72 -9.51 8.74 -8.23
N SER A 73 -10.67 8.98 -7.63
CA SER A 73 -11.71 9.84 -8.23
C SER A 73 -11.22 11.27 -8.46
N SER A 74 -10.45 11.83 -7.53
CA SER A 74 -9.84 13.16 -7.69
C SER A 74 -8.82 13.19 -8.82
N LYS A 75 -7.97 12.16 -8.92
CA LYS A 75 -6.96 12.06 -9.98
C LYS A 75 -7.58 11.84 -11.35
N GLU A 76 -8.64 11.04 -11.44
CA GLU A 76 -9.39 10.83 -12.66
C GLU A 76 -10.00 12.15 -13.17
N ARG A 77 -10.59 12.95 -12.28
CA ARG A 77 -11.10 14.28 -12.63
C ARG A 77 -10.02 15.20 -13.18
N GLN A 78 -8.87 15.28 -12.52
CA GLN A 78 -7.73 16.08 -12.99
C GLN A 78 -7.24 15.61 -14.36
N TYR A 79 -7.18 14.29 -14.56
CA TYR A 79 -6.79 13.70 -15.84
C TYR A 79 -7.78 14.06 -16.96
N GLU A 80 -9.08 13.90 -16.72
CA GLU A 80 -10.11 14.25 -17.70
C GLU A 80 -10.16 15.76 -17.99
N GLU A 81 -9.94 16.62 -16.99
CA GLU A 81 -9.78 18.06 -17.20
C GLU A 81 -8.61 18.37 -18.13
N LEU A 82 -7.44 17.82 -17.84
CA LEU A 82 -6.23 18.05 -18.64
C LEU A 82 -6.37 17.48 -20.06
N ARG A 83 -7.01 16.32 -20.20
CA ARG A 83 -7.29 15.69 -21.49
C ARG A 83 -8.25 16.54 -22.32
N ASN A 84 -9.30 17.09 -21.70
CA ASN A 84 -10.23 17.99 -22.36
C ASN A 84 -9.56 19.31 -22.76
N GLU A 85 -8.69 19.85 -21.91
CA GLU A 85 -7.90 21.04 -22.22
C GLU A 85 -6.96 20.79 -23.41
N ASN A 86 -6.24 19.67 -23.40
CA ASN A 86 -5.36 19.28 -24.51
C ASN A 86 -6.14 19.14 -25.83
N SER A 87 -7.31 18.50 -25.79
CA SER A 87 -8.17 18.38 -26.97
C SER A 87 -8.65 19.75 -27.47
N ARG A 88 -9.04 20.67 -26.58
CA ARG A 88 -9.40 22.05 -26.95
C ARG A 88 -8.24 22.80 -27.57
N LEU A 89 -7.05 22.71 -26.99
CA LEU A 89 -5.85 23.34 -27.53
C LEU A 89 -5.50 22.79 -28.92
N LYS A 90 -5.62 21.47 -29.10
CA LYS A 90 -5.41 20.84 -30.41
C LYS A 90 -6.36 21.39 -31.47
N VAL A 91 -7.65 21.49 -31.15
CA VAL A 91 -8.65 22.10 -32.05
C VAL A 91 -8.34 23.58 -32.32
N ALA A 92 -7.91 24.33 -31.30
CA ALA A 92 -7.52 25.73 -31.47
C ALA A 92 -6.31 25.89 -32.40
N ILE A 93 -5.30 25.02 -32.27
CA ILE A 93 -4.14 24.97 -33.17
C ILE A 93 -4.58 24.61 -34.59
N GLU A 94 -5.41 23.58 -34.77
CA GLU A 94 -5.92 23.20 -36.10
C GLU A 94 -6.69 24.35 -36.76
N ASN A 95 -7.49 25.10 -35.98
CA ASN A 95 -8.20 26.28 -36.48
C ASN A 95 -7.27 27.46 -36.80
N ALA A 96 -6.22 27.69 -36.00
CA ALA A 96 -5.26 28.76 -36.22
C ALA A 96 -4.31 28.46 -37.41
N THR A 97 -3.92 27.20 -37.55
CA THR A 97 -3.09 26.69 -38.66
C THR A 97 -3.91 26.39 -39.92
N ASN A 98 -5.23 26.57 -39.87
CA ASN A 98 -6.08 26.42 -41.03
C ASN A 98 -5.64 27.40 -42.11
N LEU A 99 -5.36 26.88 -43.31
CA LEU A 99 -4.88 27.66 -44.45
C LEU A 99 -5.76 28.88 -44.74
N SER A 100 -7.07 28.77 -44.53
CA SER A 100 -8.01 29.88 -44.70
C SER A 100 -7.74 31.01 -43.70
N LYS A 101 -7.48 30.67 -42.43
CA LYS A 101 -7.17 31.63 -41.36
C LYS A 101 -5.82 32.30 -41.61
N ILE A 102 -4.81 31.53 -41.99
CA ILE A 102 -3.48 32.03 -42.36
C ILE A 102 -3.58 32.98 -43.57
N THR A 103 -4.32 32.58 -44.62
CA THR A 103 -4.50 33.41 -45.81
C THR A 103 -5.22 34.71 -45.49
N GLN A 104 -6.25 34.65 -44.64
CA GLN A 104 -6.99 35.83 -44.20
C GLN A 104 -6.07 36.81 -43.46
N ILE A 105 -5.32 36.36 -42.44
CA ILE A 105 -4.38 37.22 -41.69
C ILE A 105 -3.30 37.78 -42.61
N ALA A 106 -2.74 36.95 -43.50
CA ALA A 106 -1.74 37.38 -44.45
C ALA A 106 -2.25 38.50 -45.38
N GLN A 107 -3.49 38.39 -45.86
CA GLN A 107 -4.08 39.38 -46.77
C GLN A 107 -4.59 40.64 -46.05
N GLU A 108 -5.32 40.48 -44.94
CA GLU A 108 -6.01 41.57 -44.25
C GLU A 108 -5.08 42.35 -43.30
N GLU A 109 -4.23 41.67 -42.54
CA GLU A 109 -3.38 42.32 -41.53
C GLU A 109 -1.98 42.62 -42.05
N LEU A 110 -1.41 41.71 -42.86
CA LEU A 110 -0.03 41.84 -43.37
C LEU A 110 0.03 42.42 -44.80
N GLY A 111 -1.12 42.63 -45.46
CA GLY A 111 -1.20 43.16 -46.81
C GLY A 111 -0.53 42.28 -47.88
N MET A 112 -0.32 40.99 -47.59
CA MET A 112 0.27 40.04 -48.53
C MET A 112 -0.73 39.70 -49.64
N GLN A 113 -0.23 39.55 -50.87
CA GLN A 113 -1.00 39.02 -51.99
C GLN A 113 -0.40 37.70 -52.48
N LYS A 114 -1.24 36.88 -53.12
CA LYS A 114 -0.78 35.63 -53.72
C LYS A 114 0.15 35.95 -54.90
N PRO A 115 1.36 35.38 -54.99
CA PRO A 115 2.28 35.66 -56.08
C PRO A 115 1.78 35.06 -57.40
N ASP A 116 2.10 35.72 -58.50
CA ASP A 116 1.84 35.23 -59.85
C ASP A 116 2.84 34.13 -60.25
N LYS A 117 2.49 33.31 -61.24
CA LYS A 117 3.30 32.16 -61.69
C LYS A 117 4.75 32.51 -62.07
N TYR A 118 5.01 33.73 -62.57
CA TYR A 118 6.34 34.16 -62.98
C TYR A 118 7.24 34.63 -61.82
N GLN A 119 6.70 34.75 -60.60
CA GLN A 119 7.42 35.22 -59.40
C GLN A 119 7.98 34.08 -58.53
N ILE A 120 7.87 32.82 -58.96
CA ILE A 120 8.27 31.63 -58.18
C ILE A 120 9.62 31.09 -58.66
N VAL A 121 10.59 30.94 -57.73
CA VAL A 121 11.93 30.37 -57.98
C VAL A 121 12.21 29.23 -56.98
N TYR A 122 12.69 28.08 -57.46
CA TYR A 122 12.99 26.89 -56.64
C TYR A 122 14.49 26.82 -56.29
N ILE A 123 14.82 26.45 -55.04
CA ILE A 123 16.20 26.25 -54.55
C ILE A 123 16.35 24.87 -53.88
N GLU A 124 17.54 24.27 -53.95
CA GLU A 124 17.84 22.97 -53.34
C GLU A 124 18.39 23.11 -51.92
N VAL A 125 17.90 22.29 -50.97
CA VAL A 125 18.31 22.33 -49.55
C VAL A 125 19.10 21.06 -49.17
N PRO A 126 20.34 21.18 -48.65
CA PRO A 126 21.17 20.04 -48.26
C PRO A 126 20.71 19.37 -46.94
N LYS A 127 20.76 18.03 -46.88
CA LYS A 127 20.14 17.18 -45.82
C LYS A 127 21.08 16.76 -44.67
N THR A 128 22.11 17.54 -44.32
CA THR A 128 23.24 17.03 -43.52
C THR A 128 23.17 17.23 -41.99
N SER A 129 22.06 17.70 -41.42
CA SER A 129 21.96 17.93 -39.97
C SER A 129 20.95 17.00 -39.30
N PHE A 130 21.40 15.83 -38.84
CA PHE A 130 20.70 15.02 -37.86
C PHE A 130 21.52 14.94 -36.57
N THR A 131 20.89 15.27 -35.44
CA THR A 131 21.48 15.15 -34.10
C THR A 131 21.22 13.74 -33.58
N VAL A 132 22.27 12.94 -33.40
CA VAL A 132 22.20 11.61 -32.76
C VAL A 132 22.19 11.79 -31.25
N THR A 133 21.05 11.51 -30.60
CA THR A 133 20.94 11.46 -29.15
C THR A 133 21.52 10.13 -28.64
N SER A 134 22.59 10.18 -27.86
CA SER A 134 23.32 9.00 -27.36
C SER A 134 22.60 8.29 -26.20
N GLU A 135 22.47 6.96 -26.30
CA GLU A 135 21.76 6.07 -25.35
C GLU A 135 22.58 5.69 -24.09
N GLN A 136 23.66 6.41 -23.79
CA GLN A 136 24.68 6.04 -22.79
C GLN A 136 24.43 6.62 -21.37
N TYR A 137 23.20 6.53 -20.85
CA TYR A 137 22.88 7.03 -19.49
C TYR A 137 22.19 5.99 -18.58
N LYS A 138 22.05 4.72 -18.98
CA LYS A 138 21.17 3.78 -18.27
C LYS A 138 21.82 2.71 -17.38
N GLU A 139 23.13 2.55 -17.34
CA GLU A 139 23.73 1.34 -16.72
C GLU A 139 24.16 1.44 -15.24
N ASP A 140 24.23 2.62 -14.62
CA ASP A 140 24.85 2.75 -13.28
C ASP A 140 23.89 2.63 -12.06
N VAL A 141 22.60 2.33 -12.26
CA VAL A 141 21.59 2.38 -11.16
C VAL A 141 21.15 1.00 -10.62
N GLU A 142 21.56 -0.11 -11.24
CA GLU A 142 20.87 -1.41 -11.06
C GLU A 142 21.32 -2.27 -9.85
N LYS A 143 22.47 -1.99 -9.22
CA LYS A 143 23.04 -2.94 -8.23
C LYS A 143 22.61 -2.73 -6.78
N ASP A 144 22.27 -1.52 -6.36
CA ASP A 144 21.85 -1.23 -4.97
C ASP A 144 20.35 -1.44 -4.72
N THR A 145 19.54 -1.49 -5.77
CA THR A 145 18.08 -1.66 -5.67
C THR A 145 17.68 -3.06 -5.26
N THR A 146 18.46 -4.10 -5.63
CA THR A 146 18.05 -5.50 -5.47
C THR A 146 17.97 -5.97 -4.01
N PHE A 147 18.80 -5.42 -3.11
CA PHE A 147 18.79 -5.78 -1.68
C PHE A 147 17.80 -4.93 -0.86
N LEU A 148 17.69 -3.63 -1.14
CA LEU A 148 16.68 -2.78 -0.51
C LEU A 148 15.27 -3.11 -0.99
N ALA A 149 15.09 -3.44 -2.27
CA ALA A 149 13.81 -3.90 -2.81
C ALA A 149 13.35 -5.20 -2.15
N LYS A 150 14.27 -6.12 -1.80
CA LYS A 150 13.92 -7.34 -1.06
C LYS A 150 13.46 -7.05 0.38
N LEU A 151 14.04 -6.05 1.04
CA LEU A 151 13.64 -5.65 2.39
C LEU A 151 12.31 -4.88 2.40
N VAL A 152 12.14 -3.95 1.45
CA VAL A 152 10.89 -3.20 1.27
C VAL A 152 9.76 -4.15 0.90
N ASN A 153 9.94 -5.07 -0.04
CA ASN A 153 8.91 -6.07 -0.39
C ASN A 153 8.51 -6.95 0.80
N LYS A 154 9.45 -7.28 1.70
CA LYS A 154 9.12 -8.08 2.89
C LYS A 154 8.29 -7.26 3.88
N ILE A 155 8.66 -6.00 4.10
CA ILE A 155 7.92 -5.07 4.98
C ILE A 155 6.55 -4.75 4.39
N GLU A 156 6.46 -4.53 3.08
CA GLU A 156 5.20 -4.35 2.35
C GLU A 156 4.34 -5.59 2.37
N MET A 157 4.90 -6.81 2.35
CA MET A 157 4.10 -8.03 2.49
C MET A 157 3.52 -8.17 3.90
N PHE A 158 4.29 -7.82 4.94
CA PHE A 158 3.80 -7.78 6.32
C PHE A 158 2.81 -6.64 6.55
N LEU A 159 3.03 -5.48 5.94
CA LEU A 159 2.09 -4.37 5.96
C LEU A 159 0.84 -4.71 5.15
N ASN A 160 0.89 -5.19 3.92
CA ASN A 160 -0.33 -5.56 3.17
C ASN A 160 -1.13 -6.72 3.82
N LEU A 161 -0.52 -7.50 4.72
CA LEU A 161 -1.21 -8.50 5.55
C LEU A 161 -1.97 -7.87 6.75
N PHE A 162 -1.59 -6.67 7.22
CA PHE A 162 -2.15 -6.00 8.41
C PHE A 162 -2.59 -4.52 8.25
N GLY A 163 -2.10 -3.79 7.24
CA GLY A 163 -2.31 -2.39 6.82
C GLY A 163 -2.98 -2.25 5.46
#